data_AF-A0AAQ1UFL8-F1
#
_entry.id   AF-A0AAQ1UFL8-F1
#
_cell.length_a   1.000
_cell.length_b   1.000
_cell.length_c   1.000
_cell.angle_alpha   90.00
_cell.angle_beta   90.00
_cell.angle_gamma   90.00
#
_symmetry.space_group_name_H-M   'P 1'
#
loop_
_entity.id
_entity.type
_entity.pdbx_description
1 polymer ?
#
loop_
_entity_poly.entity_id
_entity_poly.type
_entity_poly.pdbx_seq_one_letter_code
_entity_poly.pdbx_strand_id
1 'polypeptide(L)'
;MNPLTEVAAVDKDGKLGVSLKYNVRYIQGANGNNINATTAGYYVRFRPNTSNTNTNLSTNTATPLYDNANYQTNYYKQSDKITYFTVELVKGNQILDTRVVTVILLPAATFDIK
;
A
#
# COMPACT_ATOMS: atom_id res chain seq x y z
N MET A 1 -3.52 -11.52 10.08
CA MET A 1 -4.43 -11.46 8.92
C MET A 1 -3.69 -10.94 7.73
N ASN A 2 -3.81 -11.62 6.61
CA ASN A 2 -3.03 -11.30 5.42
C ASN A 2 -3.81 -10.33 4.52
N PRO A 3 -3.12 -9.44 3.80
CA PRO A 3 -3.71 -8.70 2.69
C PRO A 3 -4.40 -9.64 1.71
N LEU A 4 -5.43 -9.14 1.03
CA LEU A 4 -6.01 -9.86 -0.12
C LEU A 4 -5.12 -9.69 -1.36
N THR A 5 -4.49 -8.52 -1.52
CA THR A 5 -3.55 -8.23 -2.61
C THR A 5 -2.60 -7.11 -2.17
N GLU A 6 -1.30 -7.37 -2.18
CA GLU A 6 -0.22 -6.39 -1.96
C GLU A 6 0.73 -6.46 -3.15
N VAL A 7 0.39 -5.76 -4.23
CA VAL A 7 1.26 -5.72 -5.42
C VAL A 7 1.70 -4.30 -5.67
N ALA A 8 2.99 -4.06 -5.47
CA ALA A 8 3.70 -2.91 -6.01
C ALA A 8 4.81 -3.45 -6.90
N ALA A 9 4.68 -3.28 -8.22
CA ALA A 9 5.56 -3.95 -9.16
C ALA A 9 5.96 -3.04 -10.32
N VAL A 10 7.22 -3.15 -10.73
CA VAL A 10 7.73 -2.45 -11.92
C VAL A 10 7.67 -3.39 -13.11
N ASP A 11 7.02 -2.94 -14.18
CA ASP A 11 6.96 -3.64 -15.46
C ASP A 11 8.19 -3.38 -16.34
N LYS A 12 8.28 -4.10 -17.46
CA LYS A 12 9.40 -3.98 -18.42
C LYS A 12 9.60 -2.59 -19.01
N ASP A 13 8.54 -1.76 -19.03
CA ASP A 13 8.60 -0.40 -19.56
C ASP A 13 9.05 0.60 -18.48
N GLY A 14 9.40 0.12 -17.29
CA GLY A 14 9.80 0.93 -16.15
C GLY A 14 8.61 1.69 -15.55
N LYS A 15 7.40 1.15 -15.64
CA LYS A 15 6.22 1.68 -14.94
C LYS A 15 6.02 0.93 -13.64
N LEU A 16 5.93 1.68 -12.54
CA LEU A 16 5.55 1.16 -11.24
C LEU A 16 4.02 1.15 -11.14
N GLY A 17 3.42 -0.03 -11.18
CA GLY A 17 2.01 -0.25 -10.88
C GLY A 17 1.80 -0.54 -9.40
N VAL A 18 0.74 0.01 -8.81
CA VAL A 18 0.38 -0.22 -7.41
C VAL A 18 -1.09 -0.60 -7.32
N SER A 19 -1.36 -1.81 -6.82
CA SER A 19 -2.70 -2.29 -6.50
C SER A 19 -2.69 -2.89 -5.11
N LEU A 20 -3.36 -2.21 -4.18
CA LEU A 20 -3.37 -2.53 -2.75
C LEU A 20 -4.80 -2.81 -2.31
N LYS A 21 -5.06 -4.03 -1.84
CA LYS A 21 -6.38 -4.49 -1.37
C LYS A 21 -6.26 -5.21 -0.03
N TYR A 22 -6.96 -4.71 0.98
CA TYR A 22 -6.83 -5.20 2.34
C TYR A 22 -8.17 -5.69 2.91
N ASN A 23 -8.13 -6.81 3.65
CA ASN A 23 -9.16 -7.10 4.63
C ASN A 23 -8.77 -6.41 5.94
N VAL A 24 -9.63 -5.52 6.43
CA VAL A 24 -9.32 -4.72 7.62
C VAL A 24 -10.09 -5.27 8.81
N ARG A 25 -9.35 -5.88 9.72
CA ARG A 25 -9.82 -6.38 11.01
C ARG A 25 -8.61 -6.35 11.95
N TYR A 26 -8.63 -5.35 12.82
CA TYR A 26 -7.65 -5.15 13.86
C TYR A 26 -8.23 -5.64 15.19
N ILE A 27 -7.41 -6.31 16.01
CA ILE A 27 -7.80 -6.77 17.34
C ILE A 27 -7.16 -5.85 18.36
N GLN A 28 -7.97 -5.11 19.12
CA GLN A 28 -7.49 -4.21 20.17
C GLN A 28 -7.59 -4.86 21.56
N GLY A 29 -6.43 -5.08 22.20
CA GLY A 29 -6.36 -5.65 23.56
C GLY A 29 -6.78 -7.12 23.65
N ALA A 30 -6.92 -7.62 24.88
CA ALA A 30 -7.26 -9.03 25.14
C ALA A 30 -8.74 -9.38 24.85
N ASN A 31 -9.63 -8.37 24.82
CA ASN A 31 -11.08 -8.54 24.66
C ASN A 31 -11.57 -8.32 23.21
N GLY A 32 -10.74 -8.67 22.23
CA GLY A 32 -11.24 -9.17 20.93
C GLY A 32 -12.17 -8.30 20.11
N ASN A 33 -12.20 -6.97 20.27
CA ASN A 33 -13.04 -6.13 19.42
C ASN A 33 -12.42 -6.08 18.02
N ASN A 34 -13.15 -6.61 17.04
CA ASN A 34 -12.80 -6.50 15.63
C ASN A 34 -13.12 -5.09 15.16
N ILE A 35 -12.11 -4.37 14.71
CA ILE A 35 -12.25 -3.02 14.17
C ILE A 35 -11.95 -3.05 12.69
N ASN A 36 -12.86 -2.47 11.89
CA ASN A 36 -12.82 -2.52 10.44
C ASN A 36 -12.68 -1.09 9.88
N ALA A 37 -12.20 -0.93 8.64
CA ALA A 37 -12.15 0.37 7.98
C ALA A 37 -13.54 0.94 7.58
N THR A 38 -14.63 0.17 7.74
CA THR A 38 -16.01 0.68 7.68
C THR A 38 -16.43 1.42 8.94
N THR A 39 -15.76 1.17 10.07
CA THR A 39 -16.11 1.80 11.33
C THR A 39 -15.77 3.30 11.23
N ALA A 40 -16.71 4.15 11.59
CA ALA A 40 -16.52 5.60 11.54
C ALA A 40 -15.25 6.01 12.31
N GLY A 41 -14.43 6.85 11.66
CA GLY A 41 -13.16 7.31 12.20
C GLY A 41 -11.97 6.40 11.93
N TYR A 42 -12.16 5.24 11.29
CA TYR A 42 -11.06 4.35 10.87
C TYR A 42 -10.87 4.39 9.35
N TYR A 43 -9.62 4.37 8.90
CA TYR A 43 -9.28 4.32 7.48
C TYR A 43 -7.89 3.73 7.27
N VAL A 44 -7.61 3.28 6.05
CA VAL A 44 -6.28 2.80 5.67
C VAL A 44 -5.65 3.84 4.75
N ARG A 45 -4.36 4.10 4.93
CA ARG A 45 -3.58 4.99 4.05
C ARG A 45 -2.24 4.37 3.73
N PHE A 46 -1.58 4.88 2.72
CA PHE A 46 -0.26 4.44 2.33
C PHE A 46 0.60 5.60 1.82
N ARG A 47 1.92 5.41 1.86
CA ARG A 47 2.89 6.33 1.30
C ARG A 47 4.13 5.60 0.80
N PRO A 48 4.77 6.05 -0.29
CA PRO A 48 6.07 5.51 -0.69
C PRO A 48 7.18 5.95 0.26
N ASN A 49 8.27 5.20 0.32
CA ASN A 49 9.45 5.52 1.14
C ASN A 49 10.11 6.86 0.80
N THR A 50 9.85 7.39 -0.39
CA THR A 50 10.38 8.67 -0.89
C THR A 50 9.46 9.86 -0.56
N SER A 51 8.35 9.65 0.16
CA SER A 51 7.39 10.70 0.49
C SER A 51 6.93 10.64 1.95
N ASN A 52 6.65 11.82 2.51
CA ASN A 52 5.99 11.98 3.80
C ASN A 52 4.47 12.18 3.66
N THR A 53 3.97 12.28 2.42
CA THR A 53 2.55 12.49 2.13
C THR A 53 1.82 11.16 2.00
N ASN A 54 0.69 11.04 2.69
CA ASN A 54 -0.16 9.85 2.64
C ASN A 54 -1.25 9.97 1.57
N THR A 55 -1.54 8.85 0.92
CA THR A 55 -2.73 8.65 0.09
C THR A 55 -3.68 7.71 0.82
N ASN A 56 -4.95 8.08 0.95
CA ASN A 56 -5.94 7.20 1.58
C ASN A 56 -6.32 6.08 0.60
N LEU A 57 -6.26 4.82 1.06
CA LEU A 57 -7.03 3.75 0.45
C LEU A 57 -8.49 4.01 0.81
N SER A 58 -9.41 3.82 -0.14
CA SER A 58 -10.85 4.12 -0.04
C SER A 58 -11.40 4.13 1.40
N THR A 59 -12.00 5.24 1.82
CA THR A 59 -12.54 5.41 3.18
C THR A 59 -13.89 4.71 3.31
N ASN A 60 -14.22 4.22 4.52
CA ASN A 60 -15.53 3.65 4.88
C ASN A 60 -15.94 2.36 4.14
N THR A 61 -14.99 1.49 3.80
CA THR A 61 -15.27 0.17 3.19
C THR A 61 -14.58 -0.96 3.95
N ALA A 62 -15.18 -2.17 3.91
CA ALA A 62 -14.66 -3.35 4.61
C ALA A 62 -13.41 -3.91 3.93
N THR A 63 -13.26 -3.58 2.64
CA THR A 63 -12.13 -3.96 1.82
C THR A 63 -11.60 -2.74 1.08
N PRO A 64 -10.79 -1.89 1.74
CA PRO A 64 -10.16 -0.75 1.09
C PRO A 64 -9.33 -1.20 -0.09
N LEU A 65 -9.50 -0.49 -1.19
CA LEU A 65 -8.80 -0.70 -2.44
C LEU A 65 -8.19 0.62 -2.87
N TYR A 66 -6.95 0.54 -3.32
CA TYR A 66 -6.32 1.55 -4.16
C TYR A 66 -5.81 0.84 -5.41
N ASP A 67 -6.47 1.11 -6.52
CA ASP A 67 -6.14 0.56 -7.82
C ASP A 67 -5.73 1.74 -8.72
N ASN A 68 -4.44 2.07 -8.72
CA ASN A 68 -3.92 3.09 -9.61
C ASN A 68 -2.89 2.43 -10.53
N ALA A 69 -3.43 1.82 -11.59
CA ALA A 69 -2.75 0.95 -12.55
C ALA A 69 -1.41 1.47 -13.08
N ASN A 70 -1.10 2.76 -12.93
CA ASN A 70 0.23 3.31 -13.09
C ASN A 70 0.50 4.38 -12.03
N TYR A 71 1.35 4.09 -11.05
CA TYR A 71 1.73 5.01 -9.98
C TYR A 71 2.89 5.91 -10.39
N GLN A 72 3.83 5.39 -11.19
CA GLN A 72 4.98 6.16 -11.63
C GLN A 72 5.55 5.63 -12.95
N THR A 73 6.06 6.53 -13.79
CA THR A 73 6.73 6.19 -15.05
C THR A 73 8.24 6.42 -14.97
N ASN A 74 9.00 5.83 -15.90
CA ASN A 74 10.46 5.98 -15.99
C ASN A 74 11.21 5.59 -14.70
N TYR A 75 10.72 4.59 -13.98
CA TYR A 75 11.24 4.15 -12.68
C TYR A 75 12.77 3.92 -12.70
N TYR A 76 13.30 3.34 -13.78
CA TYR A 76 14.73 3.06 -13.90
C TYR A 76 15.63 4.31 -13.95
N LYS A 77 15.10 5.45 -14.44
CA LYS A 77 15.86 6.69 -14.64
C LYS A 77 15.90 7.59 -13.40
N GLN A 78 15.23 7.20 -12.31
CA GLN A 78 15.13 8.00 -11.10
C GLN A 78 16.32 7.79 -10.19
N SER A 79 16.79 8.87 -9.57
CA SER A 79 17.86 8.84 -8.56
C SER A 79 17.35 8.33 -7.20
N ASP A 80 16.14 8.72 -6.81
CA ASP A 80 15.48 8.26 -5.58
C ASP A 80 14.29 7.37 -5.91
N LYS A 81 14.49 6.05 -5.83
CA LYS A 81 13.53 5.05 -6.27
C LYS A 81 12.59 4.65 -5.13
N ILE A 82 11.32 4.46 -5.47
CA ILE A 82 10.34 3.89 -4.55
C ILE A 82 10.63 2.40 -4.38
N THR A 83 11.22 2.01 -3.25
CA THR A 83 11.55 0.61 -2.95
C THR A 83 10.48 -0.08 -2.11
N TYR A 84 9.64 0.68 -1.41
CA TYR A 84 8.54 0.13 -0.64
C TYR A 84 7.46 1.19 -0.38
N PHE A 85 6.28 0.71 0.00
CA PHE A 85 5.17 1.50 0.50
C PHE A 85 4.89 1.13 1.95
N THR A 86 4.78 2.14 2.80
CA THR A 86 4.24 1.98 4.15
C THR A 86 2.73 2.06 4.08
N VAL A 87 2.03 1.06 4.63
CA VAL A 87 0.57 1.03 4.73
C VAL A 87 0.19 1.07 6.20
N GLU A 88 -0.72 1.96 6.55
CA GLU A 88 -1.12 2.27 7.93
C GLU A 88 -2.63 2.11 8.09
N LEU A 89 -3.05 1.44 9.16
CA LEU A 89 -4.42 1.54 9.67
C LEU A 89 -4.48 2.67 10.69
N VAL A 90 -5.40 3.60 10.50
CA VAL A 90 -5.49 4.82 11.30
C VAL A 90 -6.87 4.97 11.91
N LYS A 91 -6.92 5.49 13.15
CA LYS A 91 -8.13 5.96 13.84
C LYS A 91 -7.98 7.44 14.15
N GLY A 92 -8.69 8.31 13.43
CA GLY A 92 -8.46 9.76 13.52
C GLY A 92 -7.01 10.11 13.18
N ASN A 93 -6.20 10.43 14.21
CA ASN A 93 -4.76 10.72 14.09
C ASN A 93 -3.85 9.60 14.65
N GLN A 94 -4.42 8.56 15.25
CA GLN A 94 -3.65 7.46 15.85
C GLN A 94 -3.38 6.36 14.82
N ILE A 95 -2.11 5.98 14.66
CA ILE A 95 -1.72 4.78 13.90
C ILE A 95 -1.92 3.55 14.77
N LEU A 96 -2.64 2.55 14.27
CA LEU A 96 -2.98 1.31 14.98
C LEU A 96 -2.20 0.11 14.46
N ASP A 97 -1.93 0.06 13.16
CA ASP A 97 -1.12 -0.98 12.53
C ASP A 97 -0.26 -0.36 11.42
N THR A 98 0.89 -0.97 11.16
CA THR A 98 1.80 -0.53 10.10
C THR A 98 2.41 -1.74 9.40
N ARG A 99 2.40 -1.70 8.07
CA ARG A 99 2.94 -2.75 7.21
C ARG A 99 3.79 -2.15 6.11
N VAL A 100 4.69 -2.95 5.58
CA VAL A 100 5.57 -2.56 4.48
C VAL A 100 5.28 -3.47 3.29
N VAL A 101 4.98 -2.87 2.15
CA VAL A 101 4.82 -3.54 0.86
C VAL A 101 6.03 -3.21 0.01
N THR A 102 6.90 -4.17 -0.21
CA THR A 102 8.11 -4.00 -1.04
C THR A 102 7.75 -3.90 -2.52
N VAL A 103 8.43 -3.02 -3.24
CA VAL A 103 8.36 -2.96 -4.69
C VAL A 103 9.17 -4.09 -5.30
N ILE A 104 8.53 -4.92 -6.11
CA ILE A 104 9.19 -6.00 -6.85
C ILE A 104 9.43 -5.60 -8.31
N LEU A 105 10.48 -6.14 -8.92
CA LEU A 105 10.67 -6.08 -10.37
C LEU A 105 10.02 -7.33 -10.96
N LEU A 106 9.12 -7.16 -11.93
CA LEU A 106 8.59 -8.32 -12.64
C LEU A 106 9.74 -8.99 -13.42
N PRO A 107 9.70 -10.32 -13.64
CA PRO A 107 10.76 -11.03 -14.36
C PRO A 107 11.07 -10.44 -15.75
N ALA A 108 10.06 -9.93 -16.46
CA ALA A 108 10.25 -9.24 -17.75
C ALA A 108 11.03 -7.92 -17.63
N ALA A 109 10.98 -7.27 -16.46
CA ALA A 109 11.67 -6.03 -16.13
C ALA A 109 13.16 -6.25 -15.77
N THR A 110 13.52 -7.43 -15.28
CA THR A 110 14.91 -7.76 -14.92
C THR A 110 15.82 -8.03 -16.12
N PHE A 111 15.26 -8.36 -17.30
CA PHE A 111 16.06 -8.64 -18.50
C PHE A 111 16.39 -7.39 -19.33
N ASP A 112 15.72 -6.25 -19.09
CA ASP A 112 15.91 -5.00 -19.84
C ASP A 112 16.81 -3.97 -19.13
N ILE A 113 17.45 -4.32 -18.01
CA ILE A 113 18.48 -3.50 -17.38
C ILE A 113 19.76 -3.61 -18.22
N LYS A 114 19.90 -2.73 -19.22
CA LYS A 114 21.16 -2.49 -19.94
C LYS A 114 21.89 -1.29 -19.37
#